data_AF-A0A519PYT8-F1
#
_entry.id   AF-A0A519PYT8-F1
#
_cell.length_a   1.000
_cell.length_b   1.000
_cell.length_c   1.000
_cell.angle_alpha   90.00
_cell.angle_beta   90.00
_cell.angle_gamma   90.00
#
_symmetry.space_group_name_H-M   'P 1'
#
loop_
_entity.id
_entity.type
_entity.pdbx_description
1 polymer ?
#
loop_
_entity_poly.entity_id
_entity_poly.type
_entity_poly.pdbx_seq_one_letter_code
_entity_poly.pdbx_strand_id
1 'polypeptide(L)'
;MSVVPSPFQALRSEIARIEASRRTPRGVLPFGLDALDRRLPAGGLALGALHEVAGGGDGAVDGAVAALFAAGVAARTQGPVLWCVTRPDLFAPALEQAGLSSNRVIYVEAG
;
A
#
# COMPACT_ATOMS: atom_id res chain seq x y z
N MET A 1 -6.87 -30.08 24.85
CA MET A 1 -8.08 -29.23 25.01
C MET A 1 -8.09 -28.21 23.89
N SER A 2 -8.94 -28.39 22.87
CA SER A 2 -9.09 -27.43 21.77
C SER A 2 -9.95 -26.27 22.25
N VAL A 3 -9.38 -25.07 22.30
CA VAL A 3 -10.12 -23.84 22.63
C VAL A 3 -10.89 -23.44 21.38
N VAL A 4 -12.23 -23.46 21.47
CA VAL A 4 -13.10 -23.00 20.38
C VAL A 4 -12.80 -21.50 20.17
N PRO A 5 -12.52 -21.05 18.93
CA PRO A 5 -12.23 -19.65 18.67
C PRO A 5 -13.38 -18.78 19.18
N SER A 6 -13.06 -17.64 19.78
CA SER A 6 -14.09 -16.68 20.13
C SER A 6 -14.92 -16.31 18.89
N PRO A 7 -16.20 -15.95 19.03
CA PRO A 7 -17.04 -15.54 17.89
C PRO A 7 -16.37 -14.46 17.03
N PHE A 8 -15.60 -13.56 17.66
CA PHE A 8 -14.83 -12.53 16.97
C PHE A 8 -13.66 -13.10 16.14
N GLN A 9 -12.92 -14.07 16.67
CA GLN A 9 -11.85 -14.76 15.91
C GLN A 9 -12.40 -15.60 14.76
N ALA A 10 -13.57 -16.24 14.95
CA ALA A 10 -14.26 -16.94 13.88
C ALA A 10 -14.67 -15.97 12.77
N LEU A 11 -15.23 -14.81 13.12
CA LEU A 11 -15.59 -13.76 12.16
C LEU A 11 -14.37 -13.20 11.42
N ARG A 12 -13.26 -12.91 12.11
CA ARG A 12 -12.02 -12.45 11.47
C ARG A 12 -11.45 -13.49 10.50
N SER A 13 -11.50 -14.76 10.88
CA SER A 13 -11.07 -15.87 10.01
C SER A 13 -11.94 -15.98 8.77
N GLU A 14 -13.26 -15.79 8.91
CA GLU A 14 -14.19 -15.85 7.78
C GLU A 14 -14.03 -14.66 6.83
N ILE A 15 -13.88 -13.44 7.35
CA ILE A 15 -13.56 -12.25 6.54
C ILE A 15 -12.24 -12.47 5.79
N ALA A 16 -11.19 -12.92 6.48
CA ALA A 16 -9.90 -13.21 5.85
C ALA A 16 -10.01 -14.26 4.74
N ARG A 17 -10.86 -15.28 4.92
CA ARG A 17 -11.11 -16.31 3.91
C ARG A 17 -11.85 -15.76 2.69
N ILE A 18 -12.87 -14.93 2.88
CA ILE A 18 -13.60 -14.26 1.80
C ILE A 18 -12.66 -13.34 1.01
N GLU A 19 -11.83 -12.56 1.70
CA GLU A 19 -10.83 -11.68 1.08
C GLU A 19 -9.71 -12.46 0.37
N ALA A 20 -9.26 -13.59 0.95
CA ALA A 20 -8.23 -14.46 0.38
C ALA A 20 -8.74 -15.24 -0.83
N SER A 21 -10.01 -15.67 -0.86
CA SER A 21 -10.60 -16.35 -2.03
C SER A 21 -10.60 -15.49 -3.30
N ARG A 22 -10.52 -14.15 -3.13
CA ARG A 22 -10.40 -13.17 -4.22
C ARG A 22 -8.95 -12.81 -4.57
N ARG A 23 -7.96 -13.28 -3.79
CA ARG A 23 -6.57 -12.86 -3.86
C ARG A 23 -5.62 -14.05 -3.90
N THR A 24 -5.01 -14.30 -5.06
CA THR A 24 -3.79 -15.13 -5.09
C THR A 24 -2.68 -14.38 -4.35
N PRO A 25 -2.04 -14.93 -3.32
CA PRO A 25 -0.92 -14.28 -2.65
C PRO A 25 0.19 -13.98 -3.66
N ARG A 26 0.55 -12.70 -3.84
CA ARG A 26 1.59 -12.26 -4.79
C ARG A 26 2.95 -12.03 -4.11
N GLY A 27 3.08 -12.35 -2.83
CA GLY A 27 4.27 -12.08 -2.01
C GLY A 27 4.06 -10.95 -0.99
N VAL A 28 5.14 -10.57 -0.31
CA VAL A 28 5.16 -9.48 0.69
C VAL A 28 6.32 -8.55 0.36
N LEU A 29 6.09 -7.24 0.43
CA LEU A 29 7.10 -6.20 0.35
C LEU A 29 7.43 -5.71 1.78
N PRO A 30 8.53 -6.16 2.42
CA PRO A 30 8.96 -5.63 3.71
C PRO A 30 9.39 -4.17 3.58
N PHE A 31 9.38 -3.37 4.64
CA PHE A 31 9.98 -2.04 4.66
C PHE A 31 11.51 -2.07 4.79
N GLY A 32 12.07 -3.21 5.23
CA GLY A 32 13.50 -3.33 5.53
C GLY A 32 13.86 -2.69 6.87
N LEU A 33 12.86 -2.51 7.73
CA LEU A 33 12.99 -1.93 9.06
C LEU A 33 12.36 -2.91 10.06
N ASP A 34 13.18 -3.68 10.76
CA ASP A 34 12.72 -4.72 11.70
C ASP A 34 11.73 -4.21 12.75
N ALA A 35 11.84 -2.94 13.15
CA ALA A 35 10.91 -2.32 14.09
C ALA A 35 9.51 -2.14 13.49
N LEU A 36 9.40 -1.92 12.18
CA LEU A 36 8.14 -1.75 11.47
C LEU A 36 7.61 -3.10 10.99
N ASP A 37 8.45 -3.89 10.34
CA ASP A 37 8.05 -5.15 9.69
C ASP A 37 7.46 -6.14 10.69
N ARG A 38 8.03 -6.25 11.91
CA ARG A 38 7.48 -7.12 12.98
C ARG A 38 6.09 -6.71 13.48
N ARG A 39 5.66 -5.47 13.22
CA ARG A 39 4.32 -4.98 13.61
C ARG A 39 3.27 -5.27 12.55
N LEU A 40 3.68 -5.62 11.33
CA LEU A 40 2.77 -5.93 10.24
C LEU A 40 2.48 -7.44 10.22
N PRO A 41 1.22 -7.88 10.07
CA PRO A 41 0.84 -9.29 10.17
C PRO A 41 1.63 -10.25 9.28
N ALA A 42 2.12 -9.78 8.13
CA ALA A 42 2.87 -10.58 7.16
C ALA A 42 4.36 -10.21 7.09
N GLY A 43 4.88 -9.35 7.97
CA GLY A 43 6.25 -8.86 7.88
C GLY A 43 6.47 -7.75 6.84
N GLY A 44 5.40 -7.09 6.39
CA GLY A 44 5.44 -6.08 5.34
C GLY A 44 4.07 -5.84 4.70
N LEU A 45 4.08 -5.15 3.55
CA LEU A 45 2.90 -4.90 2.73
C LEU A 45 2.62 -6.12 1.84
N ALA A 46 1.45 -6.72 1.96
CA ALA A 46 1.03 -7.80 1.06
C ALA A 46 0.92 -7.31 -0.39
N LEU A 47 1.54 -8.02 -1.33
CA LEU A 47 1.41 -7.74 -2.76
C LEU A 47 0.07 -8.28 -3.27
N GLY A 48 -0.56 -7.56 -4.21
CA GLY A 48 -1.93 -7.85 -4.65
C GLY A 48 -2.99 -7.40 -3.64
N ALA A 49 -2.60 -6.71 -2.56
CA ALA A 49 -3.50 -6.09 -1.61
C ALA A 49 -3.75 -4.60 -1.91
N LEU A 50 -4.82 -4.05 -1.32
CA LEU A 50 -5.09 -2.61 -1.32
C LEU A 50 -4.50 -2.07 -0.02
N HIS A 51 -3.67 -1.04 -0.13
CA HIS A 51 -3.09 -0.35 1.01
C HIS A 51 -3.49 1.12 0.92
N GLU A 52 -3.93 1.67 2.05
CA GLU A 52 -4.24 3.09 2.19
C GLU A 52 -3.09 3.77 2.93
N VAL A 53 -2.66 4.92 2.40
CA VAL A 53 -1.63 5.76 3.01
C VAL A 53 -2.27 7.12 3.25
N ALA A 54 -2.32 7.54 4.50
CA ALA A 54 -2.90 8.82 4.90
C ALA A 54 -1.90 9.59 5.79
N GLY A 55 -1.93 10.91 5.69
CA GLY A 55 -1.23 11.80 6.62
C GLY A 55 -1.99 11.97 7.93
N GLY A 56 -1.49 12.86 8.80
CA GLY A 56 -2.11 13.13 10.11
C GLY A 56 -3.34 14.04 10.06
N GLY A 57 -3.69 14.56 8.88
CA GLY A 57 -4.81 15.47 8.66
C GLY A 57 -5.13 15.66 7.17
N ASP A 58 -5.97 16.66 6.87
CA ASP A 58 -6.55 16.88 5.54
C ASP A 58 -5.87 18.01 4.75
N GLY A 59 -4.66 18.41 5.16
CA GLY A 59 -3.91 19.49 4.53
C GLY A 59 -3.17 19.06 3.27
N ALA A 60 -2.79 20.03 2.43
CA ALA A 60 -1.98 19.78 1.24
C ALA A 60 -0.63 19.10 1.55
N VAL A 61 -0.03 19.44 2.69
CA VAL A 61 1.23 18.82 3.15
C VAL A 61 1.01 17.36 3.54
N ASP A 62 -0.09 17.05 4.24
CA ASP A 62 -0.42 15.69 4.64
C ASP A 62 -0.62 14.78 3.41
N GLY A 63 -1.34 15.28 2.41
CA GLY A 63 -1.51 14.59 1.13
C GLY A 63 -0.19 14.39 0.38
N ALA A 64 0.67 15.42 0.34
CA ALA A 64 1.98 15.32 -0.31
C ALA A 64 2.90 14.28 0.38
N VAL A 65 2.90 14.23 1.71
CA VAL A 65 3.68 13.25 2.48
C VAL A 65 3.19 11.83 2.21
N ALA A 66 1.86 11.62 2.24
CA ALA A 66 1.27 10.32 1.93
C ALA A 66 1.60 9.87 0.50
N ALA A 67 1.50 10.77 -0.47
CA ALA A 67 1.86 10.52 -1.87
C ALA A 67 3.34 10.15 -2.02
N LEU A 68 4.26 10.90 -1.41
CA LEU A 68 5.69 10.61 -1.49
C LEU A 68 6.06 9.29 -0.81
N PHE A 69 5.41 8.96 0.31
CA PHE A 69 5.58 7.66 0.95
C PHE A 69 5.11 6.53 0.04
N ALA A 70 3.92 6.66 -0.58
CA ALA A 70 3.42 5.69 -1.54
C ALA A 70 4.34 5.56 -2.76
N ALA A 71 4.93 6.66 -3.24
CA ALA A 71 5.91 6.66 -4.32
C ALA A 71 7.17 5.87 -3.97
N GLY A 72 7.71 6.06 -2.76
CA GLY A 72 8.86 5.30 -2.26
C GLY A 72 8.55 3.80 -2.11
N VAL A 73 7.32 3.44 -1.73
CA VAL A 73 6.87 2.04 -1.73
C VAL A 73 6.80 1.49 -3.16
N ALA A 74 6.18 2.23 -4.08
CA ALA A 74 6.03 1.82 -5.48
C ALA A 74 7.39 1.69 -6.20
N ALA A 75 8.36 2.55 -5.89
CA ALA A 75 9.72 2.50 -6.41
C ALA A 75 10.41 1.14 -6.18
N ARG A 76 10.07 0.49 -5.05
CA ARG A 76 10.64 -0.80 -4.64
C ARG A 76 9.95 -2.01 -5.30
N THR A 77 8.89 -1.77 -6.07
CA THR A 77 8.23 -2.80 -6.89
C THR A 77 8.86 -2.86 -8.29
N GLN A 78 8.38 -3.79 -9.14
CA GLN A 78 8.83 -3.94 -10.53
C GLN A 78 7.72 -3.58 -11.51
N GLY A 79 8.09 -3.13 -12.71
CA GLY A 79 7.16 -2.83 -13.80
C GLY A 79 6.52 -1.43 -13.74
N PRO A 80 5.60 -1.12 -14.67
CA PRO A 80 4.92 0.17 -14.73
C PRO A 80 4.05 0.45 -13.49
N VAL A 81 3.96 1.71 -13.10
CA VAL A 81 3.14 2.24 -12.02
C VAL A 81 2.10 3.17 -12.60
N LEU A 82 0.83 2.83 -12.38
CA LEU A 82 -0.29 3.70 -12.73
C LEU A 82 -0.50 4.70 -11.60
N TRP A 83 -0.37 5.99 -11.91
CA TRP A 83 -0.62 7.07 -10.97
C TRP A 83 -1.92 7.78 -11.33
N CYS A 84 -3.00 7.36 -10.69
CA CYS A 84 -4.33 7.94 -10.91
C CYS A 84 -4.48 9.22 -10.09
N VAL A 85 -4.86 10.31 -10.75
CA VAL A 85 -5.13 11.60 -10.11
C VAL A 85 -6.56 12.06 -10.40
N THR A 86 -7.15 12.76 -9.45
CA THR A 86 -8.45 13.44 -9.63
C THR A 86 -8.28 14.89 -10.08
N ARG A 87 -7.05 15.42 -9.98
CA ARG A 87 -6.66 16.78 -10.40
C ARG A 87 -5.21 16.74 -10.90
N PRO A 88 -4.83 17.60 -11.86
CA PRO A 88 -3.45 17.69 -12.35
C PRO A 88 -2.57 18.53 -11.41
N ASP A 89 -2.56 18.23 -10.11
CA ASP A 89 -1.82 18.98 -9.08
C ASP A 89 -0.55 18.27 -8.58
N LEU A 90 -0.22 17.11 -9.16
CA LEU A 90 0.97 16.37 -8.83
C LEU A 90 2.24 17.03 -9.38
N PHE A 91 3.19 17.30 -8.51
CA PHE A 91 4.55 17.67 -8.91
C PHE A 91 5.39 16.41 -9.24
N ALA A 92 5.36 15.98 -10.49
CA ALA A 92 6.04 14.76 -10.97
C ALA A 92 7.52 14.59 -10.54
N PRO A 93 8.37 15.63 -10.52
CA PRO A 93 9.76 15.48 -10.07
C PRO A 93 9.89 14.99 -8.61
N ALA A 94 8.90 15.21 -7.76
CA ALA A 94 8.92 14.70 -6.39
C ALA A 94 8.85 13.16 -6.33
N LEU A 95 8.18 12.52 -7.29
CA LEU A 95 8.15 11.05 -7.37
C LEU A 95 9.54 10.48 -7.68
N GLU A 96 10.26 11.11 -8.62
CA GLU A 96 11.64 10.74 -8.94
C GLU A 96 12.56 10.91 -7.73
N GLN A 97 12.40 12.01 -6.97
CA GLN A 97 13.14 12.25 -5.73
C GLN A 97 12.85 11.19 -4.65
N ALA A 98 11.63 10.66 -4.62
CA ALA A 98 11.26 9.52 -3.76
C ALA A 98 11.77 8.15 -4.30
N GLY A 99 12.45 8.15 -5.46
CA GLY A 99 13.05 6.97 -6.08
C GLY A 99 12.17 6.29 -7.14
N LEU A 100 10.97 6.80 -7.40
CA LEU A 100 10.09 6.26 -8.44
C LEU A 100 10.46 6.87 -9.79
N SER A 101 11.21 6.11 -10.59
CA SER A 101 11.63 6.54 -11.92
C SER A 101 10.44 6.94 -12.81
N SER A 102 10.54 8.12 -13.40
CA SER A 102 9.60 8.71 -14.36
C SER A 102 9.33 7.80 -15.56
N ASN A 103 10.30 6.99 -15.99
CA ASN A 103 10.10 6.00 -17.07
C ASN A 103 9.15 4.85 -16.69
N ARG A 104 8.80 4.71 -15.40
CA ARG A 104 7.84 3.71 -14.92
C ARG A 104 6.46 4.29 -14.67
N VAL A 105 6.29 5.61 -14.65
CA VAL A 105 5.02 6.23 -14.23
C VAL A 105 4.13 6.51 -15.43
N ILE A 106 2.89 6.02 -15.36
CA ILE A 106 1.82 6.34 -16.30
C ILE A 106 0.79 7.17 -15.53
N TYR A 107 0.60 8.43 -15.91
CA TYR A 107 -0.41 9.28 -15.31
C TYR A 107 -1.77 9.01 -15.92
N VAL A 108 -2.77 8.84 -15.06
CA VAL A 108 -4.17 8.69 -15.47
C VAL A 108 -5.00 9.75 -14.77
N GLU A 109 -5.63 10.58 -15.56
CA GLU A 109 -6.74 11.42 -15.14
C GLU A 109 -8.02 10.71 -15.57
N ALA A 110 -8.85 10.33 -14.60
CA ALA A 110 -10.12 9.67 -14.85
C ALA A 110 -11.20 10.38 -14.04
N GLY A 111 -12.06 11.12 -14.73
CA GLY A 111 -13.13 11.94 -14.17
C GLY A 111 -14.01 12.50 -15.27
#